data_AF-A0A7S3GNV4-F1
#
_entry.id   AF-A0A7S3GNV4-F1
#
_cell.length_a   1.000
_cell.length_b   1.000
_cell.length_c   1.000
_cell.angle_alpha   90.00
_cell.angle_beta   90.00
_cell.angle_gamma   90.00
#
_symmetry.space_group_name_H-M   'P 1'
#
loop_
_entity.id
_entity.type
_entity.pdbx_description
1 polymer ?
#
loop_
_entity_poly.entity_id
_entity_poly.type
_entity_poly.pdbx_seq_one_letter_code
_entity_poly.pdbx_strand_id
1 'polypeptide(L)'
;NATSSRSHTVLTLNIEQRITTDVQANNNNTTPSTPGSVRSNSTPNSTAGNSVVSRKSAQYTKTLRSKLLMVDLAGSERVRRTVSKGARLSEAKSINTSLSALGNVIAALAESNVSHIPYRDSKLTRLLQDSLGGTARTALIATVGPAAINYGETLSTLLFATRCMSVKTVPVQHAEVDYAEMCAALQAKVNEMEGVTTQRLLQQQEGYEETIRELRNQLELERSNAAQHQIAIAQHSRDAAKAAFSTELRTLLEQVEKVRKGERVKVSARGRGNNNSNVDDSTSENEPQQGLECWFNK
;
A
#
# COMPACT_ATOMS: atom_id res chain seq x y z
N ASN A 1 7.51 58.85 -31.13
CA ASN A 1 8.15 57.87 -32.02
C ASN A 1 7.10 57.39 -33.03
N ALA A 2 7.37 57.43 -34.34
CA ALA A 2 6.36 57.09 -35.36
C ALA A 2 6.06 55.57 -35.43
N THR A 3 7.00 54.76 -34.94
CA THR A 3 6.94 53.28 -34.96
C THR A 3 6.53 52.66 -33.62
N SER A 4 6.33 53.48 -32.57
CA SER A 4 5.93 52.95 -31.26
C SER A 4 4.44 52.62 -31.24
N SER A 5 4.12 51.38 -30.87
CA SER A 5 2.76 50.91 -30.67
C SER A 5 2.05 51.70 -29.57
N ARG A 6 0.74 51.91 -29.75
CA ARG A 6 -0.16 52.66 -28.87
C ARG A 6 -1.21 51.77 -28.21
N SER A 7 -1.01 50.47 -28.26
CA SER A 7 -1.89 49.44 -27.71
C SER A 7 -1.10 48.55 -26.76
N HIS A 8 -1.78 48.01 -25.76
CA HIS A 8 -1.26 46.91 -24.96
C HIS A 8 -1.71 45.60 -25.59
N THR A 9 -0.79 44.66 -25.80
CA THR A 9 -1.11 43.33 -26.32
C THR A 9 -0.94 42.32 -25.19
N VAL A 10 -1.92 41.44 -25.03
CA VAL A 10 -1.85 40.35 -24.04
C VAL A 10 -2.08 39.03 -24.74
N LEU A 11 -1.06 38.18 -24.75
CA LEU A 11 -1.14 36.79 -25.18
C LEU A 11 -1.28 35.92 -23.94
N THR A 12 -2.32 35.08 -23.92
CA THR A 12 -2.51 34.08 -22.86
C THR A 12 -2.37 32.69 -23.47
N LEU A 13 -1.44 31.90 -22.93
CA LEU A 13 -1.27 30.50 -23.27
C LEU A 13 -1.70 29.65 -22.06
N ASN A 14 -2.73 28.83 -22.24
CA ASN A 14 -3.17 27.86 -21.25
C ASN A 14 -2.60 26.50 -21.64
N ILE A 15 -1.88 25.86 -20.73
CA ILE A 15 -1.26 24.56 -20.94
C ILE A 15 -1.89 23.59 -19.94
N GLU A 16 -2.50 22.54 -20.45
CA GLU A 16 -2.98 21.40 -19.67
C GLU A 16 -2.08 20.20 -19.97
N GLN A 17 -1.53 19.59 -18.92
CA GLN A 17 -0.73 18.38 -19.03
C GLN A 17 -1.36 17.30 -18.16
N ARG A 18 -1.70 16.15 -18.76
CA ARG A 18 -2.18 14.98 -18.03
C ARG A 18 -1.02 14.02 -17.82
N ILE A 19 -0.82 13.61 -16.57
CA ILE A 19 0.29 12.77 -16.13
C ILE A 19 -0.29 11.57 -15.40
N THR A 20 -0.04 10.37 -15.93
CA THR A 20 -0.32 9.14 -15.19
C THR A 20 0.72 9.00 -14.06
N THR A 21 0.24 8.92 -12.83
CA THR A 21 1.05 8.86 -11.62
C THR A 21 0.76 7.57 -10.88
N ASP A 22 1.81 6.91 -10.38
CA ASP A 22 1.66 5.78 -9.49
C ASP A 22 1.23 6.24 -8.09
N VAL A 23 0.28 5.52 -7.49
CA VAL A 23 -0.02 5.64 -6.07
C VAL A 23 1.20 5.10 -5.32
N GLN A 24 2.05 5.99 -4.83
CA GLN A 24 3.14 5.59 -3.96
C GLN A 24 2.58 5.05 -2.64
N ALA A 25 2.91 3.80 -2.32
CA ALA A 25 2.82 3.30 -0.97
C ALA A 25 3.84 4.10 -0.15
N ASN A 26 3.37 4.92 0.79
CA ASN A 26 4.24 5.61 1.72
C ASN A 26 4.93 4.55 2.60
N ASN A 27 6.11 4.08 2.20
CA ASN A 27 6.94 3.15 2.98
C ASN A 27 7.62 3.87 4.14
N ASN A 28 6.87 4.68 4.90
CA ASN A 28 7.32 5.20 6.17
C ASN A 28 7.05 4.15 7.26
N ASN A 29 7.70 2.99 7.15
CA ASN A 29 8.03 2.20 8.33
C ASN A 29 9.23 2.87 9.01
N THR A 30 8.99 4.02 9.62
CA THR A 30 9.85 4.56 10.66
C THR A 30 9.21 4.13 11.98
N THR A 31 9.40 2.85 12.34
CA THR A 31 9.21 2.44 13.73
C THR A 31 10.29 3.15 14.55
N PRO A 32 9.95 3.80 15.69
CA PRO A 32 10.95 4.34 16.58
C PRO A 32 11.81 3.18 17.10
N SER A 33 13.11 3.23 16.84
CA SER A 33 14.06 2.28 17.41
C SER A 33 14.15 2.53 18.91
N THR A 34 13.52 1.66 19.71
CA THR A 34 13.82 1.53 21.14
C THR A 34 15.24 0.95 21.27
N PRO A 35 16.20 1.65 21.90
CA PRO A 35 17.55 1.14 22.05
C PRO A 35 17.58 0.15 23.22
N GLY A 36 17.62 -1.15 22.91
CA GLY A 36 17.89 -2.17 23.92
C GLY A 36 17.18 -3.49 23.67
N SER A 37 17.73 -4.33 22.81
CA SER A 37 17.74 -5.77 23.08
C SER A 37 18.84 -6.46 22.28
N VAL A 38 19.50 -7.38 22.98
CA VAL A 38 20.76 -8.03 22.66
C VAL A 38 20.61 -9.02 21.50
N ARG A 39 21.60 -9.02 20.61
CA ARG A 39 21.77 -9.99 19.53
C ARG A 39 21.85 -11.42 20.07
N SER A 40 21.01 -12.31 19.59
CA SER A 40 21.28 -13.75 19.55
C SER A 40 21.38 -14.20 18.09
N ASN A 41 22.53 -14.78 17.76
CA ASN A 41 22.81 -15.41 16.48
C ASN A 41 21.97 -16.70 16.38
N SER A 42 21.14 -16.82 15.34
CA SER A 42 20.70 -18.11 14.82
C SER A 42 20.85 -18.16 13.30
N THR A 43 21.66 -19.13 12.91
CA THR A 43 21.85 -19.85 11.64
C THR A 43 21.02 -19.41 10.41
N PRO A 44 21.65 -19.14 9.24
CA PRO A 44 20.93 -18.89 8.00
C PRO A 44 20.61 -20.22 7.33
N ASN A 45 19.39 -20.73 7.52
CA ASN A 45 18.89 -21.84 6.71
C ASN A 45 17.42 -21.60 6.38
N SER A 46 17.17 -20.89 5.28
CA SER A 46 16.10 -21.25 4.34
C SER A 46 16.22 -20.40 3.08
N THR A 47 16.46 -21.11 1.98
CA THR A 47 16.21 -20.68 0.62
C THR A 47 14.71 -20.45 0.44
N ALA A 48 14.20 -19.30 0.89
CA ALA A 48 12.91 -18.80 0.47
C ALA A 48 13.15 -17.89 -0.72
N GLY A 49 12.88 -18.42 -1.93
CA GLY A 49 12.88 -17.62 -3.15
C GLY A 49 11.95 -16.43 -2.98
N ASN A 50 12.52 -15.24 -2.84
CA ASN A 50 11.81 -13.99 -3.03
C ASN A 50 11.39 -13.94 -4.50
N SER A 51 10.23 -14.51 -4.82
CA SER A 51 9.47 -14.07 -5.97
C SER A 51 9.06 -12.64 -5.66
N VAL A 52 9.89 -11.71 -6.12
CA VAL A 52 9.52 -10.30 -6.22
C VAL A 52 8.42 -10.26 -7.27
N VAL A 53 7.19 -10.58 -6.86
CA VAL A 53 5.99 -10.26 -7.63
C VAL A 53 6.07 -8.77 -7.81
N SER A 54 6.35 -8.35 -9.05
CA SER A 54 6.35 -6.95 -9.44
C SER A 54 4.95 -6.41 -9.15
N ARG A 55 4.78 -5.81 -7.96
CA ARG A 55 3.54 -5.17 -7.55
C ARG A 55 3.40 -3.95 -8.43
N LYS A 56 2.74 -4.10 -9.58
CA LYS A 56 2.28 -2.94 -10.35
C LYS A 56 1.46 -2.07 -9.40
N SER A 57 1.90 -0.84 -9.18
CA SER A 57 1.18 0.17 -8.39
C SER A 57 -0.16 0.49 -9.02
N ALA A 58 -1.15 0.88 -8.20
CA ALA A 58 -2.33 1.56 -8.73
C ALA A 58 -1.87 2.83 -9.45
N GLN A 59 -2.45 3.15 -10.59
CA GLN A 59 -2.15 4.37 -11.36
C GLN A 59 -3.37 5.26 -11.42
N TYR A 60 -3.15 6.57 -11.40
CA TYR A 60 -4.22 7.55 -11.55
C TYR A 60 -3.73 8.75 -12.36
N THR A 61 -4.65 9.47 -13.00
CA THR A 61 -4.30 10.66 -13.77
C THR A 61 -4.28 11.90 -12.89
N LYS A 62 -3.16 12.62 -12.92
CA LYS A 62 -2.98 13.96 -12.37
C LYS A 62 -2.93 14.95 -13.51
N THR A 63 -3.81 15.95 -13.49
CA THR A 63 -3.84 17.02 -14.49
C THR A 63 -3.17 18.27 -13.93
N LEU A 64 -2.09 18.70 -14.56
CA LEU A 64 -1.44 19.98 -14.28
C LEU A 64 -2.00 21.04 -15.22
N ARG A 65 -2.43 22.17 -14.67
CA ARG A 65 -2.84 23.34 -15.44
C ARG A 65 -1.84 24.47 -15.20
N SER A 66 -1.42 25.14 -16.26
CA SER A 66 -0.60 26.34 -16.15
C SER A 66 -1.07 27.40 -17.14
N LYS A 67 -0.84 28.66 -16.77
CA LYS A 67 -1.22 29.82 -17.56
C LYS A 67 0.01 30.72 -17.70
N LEU A 68 0.46 30.91 -18.93
CA LEU A 68 1.50 31.86 -19.28
C LEU A 68 0.85 33.10 -19.86
N LEU A 69 1.11 34.26 -19.24
CA LEU A 69 0.75 35.57 -19.80
C LEU A 69 2.00 36.23 -20.35
N MET A 70 1.98 36.57 -21.63
CA MET A 70 2.97 37.44 -22.26
C MET A 70 2.31 38.78 -22.58
N VAL A 71 2.87 39.85 -22.04
CA VAL A 71 2.25 41.18 -22.08
C VAL A 71 3.23 42.13 -22.73
N ASP A 72 2.80 42.74 -23.83
CA ASP A 72 3.49 43.87 -24.46
C ASP A 72 2.79 45.16 -24.07
N LEU A 73 3.54 46.06 -23.42
CA LEU A 73 3.00 47.31 -22.92
C LEU A 73 3.32 48.44 -23.89
N ALA A 74 2.32 49.31 -24.12
CA ALA A 74 2.54 50.56 -24.82
C ALA A 74 3.60 51.43 -24.12
N GLY A 75 4.13 52.39 -24.88
CA GLY A 75 5.13 53.33 -24.38
C GLY A 75 4.68 54.08 -23.12
N SER A 76 5.60 54.23 -22.16
CA SER A 76 5.37 54.93 -20.88
C SER A 76 5.66 56.43 -20.94
N GLU A 77 5.99 56.96 -22.13
CA GLU A 77 6.34 58.35 -22.29
C GLU A 77 5.17 59.30 -21.97
N ARG A 78 5.52 60.43 -21.35
CA ARG A 78 4.53 61.43 -20.98
C ARG A 78 3.92 62.10 -22.21
N VAL A 79 2.59 62.25 -22.19
CA VAL A 79 1.79 62.96 -23.20
C VAL A 79 2.31 64.37 -23.50
N ARG A 80 2.96 65.04 -22.54
CA ARG A 80 3.56 66.38 -22.75
C ARG A 80 4.72 66.39 -23.77
N ARG A 81 5.40 65.26 -23.99
CA ARG A 81 6.43 65.13 -25.05
C ARG A 81 5.83 64.92 -26.44
N THR A 82 4.55 64.56 -26.51
CA THR A 82 3.84 64.35 -27.77
C THR A 82 3.06 65.62 -28.13
N VAL A 83 3.36 66.23 -29.28
CA VAL A 83 2.63 67.40 -29.82
C VAL A 83 1.28 66.93 -30.43
N SER A 84 0.51 66.15 -29.69
CA SER A 84 -0.76 65.57 -30.12
C SER A 84 -1.93 66.47 -29.72
N LYS A 85 -2.75 66.88 -30.68
CA LYS A 85 -4.02 67.61 -30.47
C LYS A 85 -5.23 66.72 -30.77
N GLY A 86 -6.40 67.04 -30.19
CA GLY A 86 -7.68 66.37 -30.49
C GLY A 86 -7.73 64.90 -30.08
N ALA A 87 -8.31 64.04 -30.92
CA ALA A 87 -8.52 62.60 -30.63
C ALA A 87 -7.22 61.82 -30.32
N ARG A 88 -6.07 62.27 -30.84
CA ARG A 88 -4.76 61.68 -30.52
C ARG A 88 -4.34 61.96 -29.08
N LEU A 89 -4.78 63.07 -28.49
CA LEU A 89 -4.52 63.40 -27.09
C LEU A 89 -5.37 62.54 -26.15
N SER A 90 -6.63 62.28 -26.50
CA SER A 90 -7.50 61.41 -25.68
C SER A 90 -7.01 59.96 -25.70
N GLU A 91 -6.54 59.47 -26.86
CA GLU A 91 -5.90 58.17 -26.98
C GLU A 91 -4.65 58.06 -26.09
N ALA A 92 -3.72 59.01 -26.20
CA ALA A 92 -2.50 59.05 -25.40
C ALA A 92 -2.77 59.14 -23.88
N LYS A 93 -3.84 59.82 -23.47
CA LYS A 93 -4.31 59.83 -22.08
C LYS A 93 -4.79 58.44 -21.65
N SER A 94 -5.62 57.78 -22.46
CA SER A 94 -6.18 56.46 -22.14
C SER A 94 -5.07 55.40 -21.93
N ILE A 95 -4.05 55.40 -22.77
CA ILE A 95 -2.88 54.51 -22.66
C ILE A 95 -2.11 54.77 -21.36
N ASN A 96 -1.90 56.04 -21.03
CA ASN A 96 -1.20 56.41 -19.82
C ASN A 96 -2.01 56.13 -18.56
N THR A 97 -3.34 56.09 -18.64
CA THR A 97 -4.21 55.70 -17.52
C THR A 97 -3.92 54.25 -17.09
N SER A 98 -3.82 53.29 -18.02
CA SER A 98 -3.50 51.89 -17.66
C SER A 98 -2.11 51.74 -17.07
N LEU A 99 -1.11 52.45 -17.61
CA LEU A 99 0.26 52.42 -17.06
C LEU A 99 0.38 53.13 -15.71
N SER A 100 -0.38 54.21 -15.49
CA SER A 100 -0.44 54.90 -14.20
C SER A 100 -1.11 54.03 -13.14
N ALA A 101 -2.22 53.36 -13.47
CA ALA A 101 -2.87 52.39 -12.59
C ALA A 101 -1.93 51.22 -12.24
N LEU A 102 -1.17 50.71 -13.22
CA LEU A 102 -0.12 49.71 -12.98
C LEU A 102 0.94 50.24 -12.02
N GLY A 103 1.40 51.49 -12.20
CA GLY A 103 2.30 52.18 -11.29
C GLY A 103 1.79 52.23 -9.85
N ASN A 104 0.52 52.58 -9.67
CA ASN A 104 -0.13 52.68 -8.36
C ASN A 104 -0.25 51.31 -7.67
N VAL A 105 -0.62 50.27 -8.42
CA VAL A 105 -0.68 48.89 -7.90
C VAL A 105 0.69 48.42 -7.42
N ILE A 106 1.75 48.62 -8.20
CA ILE A 106 3.11 48.25 -7.81
C ILE A 106 3.57 49.02 -6.58
N ALA A 107 3.31 50.33 -6.51
CA ALA A 107 3.68 51.13 -5.36
C ALA A 107 2.97 50.63 -4.09
N ALA A 108 1.66 50.38 -4.18
CA ALA A 108 0.88 49.84 -3.09
C ALA A 108 1.35 48.45 -2.63
N LEU A 109 1.80 47.60 -3.55
CA LEU A 109 2.32 46.26 -3.25
C LEU A 109 3.74 46.26 -2.69
N ALA A 110 4.55 47.27 -3.03
CA ALA A 110 5.90 47.42 -2.50
C ALA A 110 5.88 47.93 -1.04
N GLU A 111 4.82 48.64 -0.65
CA GLU A 111 4.60 49.09 0.72
C GLU A 111 3.92 48.00 1.56
N SER A 112 4.47 47.68 2.74
CA SER A 112 3.97 46.56 3.56
C SER A 112 2.65 46.84 4.28
N ASN A 113 2.16 48.08 4.30
CA ASN A 113 1.08 48.54 5.18
C ASN A 113 -0.18 49.02 4.43
N VAL A 114 -0.33 48.62 3.17
CA VAL A 114 -1.49 49.04 2.35
C VAL A 114 -2.61 48.01 2.46
N SER A 115 -3.75 48.42 3.03
CA SER A 115 -4.92 47.55 3.20
C SER A 115 -5.64 47.21 1.89
N HIS A 116 -5.55 48.08 0.88
CA HIS A 116 -6.29 47.93 -0.37
C HIS A 116 -5.39 48.21 -1.58
N ILE A 117 -5.27 47.23 -2.46
CA ILE A 117 -4.53 47.36 -3.72
C ILE A 117 -5.50 47.71 -4.86
N PRO A 118 -5.28 48.81 -5.60
CA PRO A 118 -6.24 49.33 -6.58
C PRO A 118 -6.20 48.60 -7.93
N TYR A 119 -6.29 47.26 -7.94
CA TYR A 119 -6.30 46.48 -9.19
C TYR A 119 -7.44 46.87 -10.14
N ARG A 120 -8.54 47.40 -9.59
CA ARG A 120 -9.77 47.71 -10.35
C ARG A 120 -9.68 48.98 -11.19
N ASP A 121 -8.66 49.81 -10.98
CA ASP A 121 -8.50 51.10 -11.66
C ASP A 121 -8.25 50.96 -13.17
N SER A 122 -7.80 49.79 -13.63
CA SER A 122 -7.71 49.49 -15.06
C SER A 122 -8.02 48.03 -15.38
N LYS A 123 -8.47 47.77 -16.62
CA LYS A 123 -8.64 46.39 -17.12
C LYS A 123 -7.31 45.61 -17.12
N LEU A 124 -6.20 46.30 -17.40
CA LEU A 124 -4.86 45.72 -17.42
C LEU A 124 -4.47 45.19 -16.04
N THR A 125 -4.60 46.02 -15.00
CA THR A 125 -4.26 45.63 -13.61
C THR A 125 -5.16 44.53 -13.06
N ARG A 126 -6.42 44.45 -13.50
CA ARG A 126 -7.31 43.31 -13.19
C ARG A 126 -6.84 42.03 -13.85
N LEU A 127 -6.40 42.09 -15.10
CA LEU A 127 -5.91 40.92 -15.84
C LEU A 127 -4.59 40.41 -15.27
N LEU A 128 -3.76 41.31 -14.74
CA LEU A 128 -2.45 41.01 -14.15
C LEU A 128 -2.50 40.77 -12.64
N GLN A 129 -3.68 40.74 -12.03
CA GLN A 129 -3.82 40.59 -10.57
C GLN A 129 -3.11 39.33 -10.05
N ASP A 130 -3.19 38.20 -10.76
CA ASP A 130 -2.49 36.97 -10.39
C ASP A 130 -0.95 37.09 -10.50
N SER A 131 -0.47 37.99 -11.38
CA SER A 131 0.96 38.23 -11.64
C SER A 131 1.57 39.28 -10.72
N LEU A 132 0.78 40.23 -10.24
CA LEU A 132 1.24 41.31 -9.39
C LEU A 132 0.81 41.01 -7.96
N GLY A 133 1.67 40.36 -7.18
CA GLY A 133 1.37 40.03 -5.79
C GLY A 133 0.48 38.78 -5.58
N GLY A 134 0.17 38.04 -6.64
CA GLY A 134 -0.65 36.83 -6.60
C GLY A 134 0.14 35.52 -6.63
N THR A 135 -0.42 34.51 -7.31
CA THR A 135 0.09 33.14 -7.35
C THR A 135 0.98 32.81 -8.55
N ALA A 136 1.24 33.77 -9.44
CA ALA A 136 2.08 33.53 -10.61
C ALA A 136 3.56 33.84 -10.34
N ARG A 137 4.43 33.16 -11.09
CA ARG A 137 5.81 33.62 -11.28
C ARG A 137 5.80 34.73 -12.31
N THR A 138 6.44 35.84 -12.02
CA THR A 138 6.37 37.03 -12.85
C THR A 138 7.75 37.61 -13.09
N ALA A 139 8.04 37.92 -14.35
CA ALA A 139 9.25 38.58 -14.78
C ALA A 139 8.89 39.89 -15.48
N LEU A 140 9.70 40.92 -15.25
CA LEU A 140 9.57 42.22 -15.90
C LEU A 140 10.81 42.47 -16.75
N ILE A 141 10.61 42.87 -18.01
CA ILE A 141 11.68 43.33 -18.89
C ILE A 141 11.62 44.85 -18.92
N ALA A 142 12.63 45.51 -18.36
CA ALA A 142 12.76 46.96 -18.40
C ALA A 142 13.62 47.37 -19.61
N THR A 143 12.98 47.94 -20.63
CA THR A 143 13.68 48.48 -21.81
C THR A 143 13.91 49.98 -21.66
N VAL A 144 15.13 50.42 -21.94
CA VAL A 144 15.54 51.83 -21.77
C VAL A 144 16.31 52.32 -22.98
N GLY A 145 16.19 53.62 -23.28
CA GLY A 145 16.95 54.25 -24.36
C GLY A 145 18.31 54.75 -23.87
N PRO A 146 19.42 54.47 -24.57
CA PRO A 146 20.77 54.86 -24.14
C PRO A 146 21.09 56.35 -24.37
N ALA A 147 20.29 57.05 -25.18
CA ALA A 147 20.54 58.44 -25.53
C ALA A 147 20.29 59.40 -24.34
N ALA A 148 21.12 60.44 -24.20
CA ALA A 148 21.02 61.42 -23.11
C ALA A 148 19.64 62.13 -23.05
N ILE A 149 18.99 62.35 -24.19
CA ILE A 149 17.63 62.92 -24.28
C ILE A 149 16.55 62.06 -23.58
N ASN A 150 16.85 60.79 -23.34
CA ASN A 150 15.96 59.84 -22.67
C ASN A 150 16.26 59.69 -21.18
N TYR A 151 17.25 60.40 -20.63
CA TYR A 151 17.69 60.27 -19.24
C TYR A 151 16.53 60.24 -18.24
N GLY A 152 15.59 61.20 -18.34
CA GLY A 152 14.45 61.27 -17.41
C GLY A 152 13.48 60.08 -17.49
N GLU A 153 13.24 59.55 -18.69
CA GLU A 153 12.38 58.37 -18.89
C GLU A 153 13.11 57.10 -18.44
N THR A 154 14.40 56.97 -18.79
CA THR A 154 15.27 55.86 -18.35
C THR A 154 15.31 55.76 -16.83
N LEU A 155 15.52 56.88 -16.13
CA LEU A 155 15.47 56.91 -14.66
C LEU A 155 14.10 56.48 -14.13
N SER A 156 13.01 56.95 -14.74
CA SER A 156 11.64 56.58 -14.34
C SER A 156 11.39 55.08 -14.48
N THR A 157 11.80 54.48 -15.59
CA THR A 157 11.68 53.03 -15.83
C THR A 157 12.51 52.21 -14.85
N LEU A 158 13.75 52.62 -14.55
CA LEU A 158 14.60 51.90 -13.59
C LEU A 158 14.06 51.99 -12.16
N LEU A 159 13.54 53.14 -11.75
CA LEU A 159 12.88 53.30 -10.44
C LEU A 159 11.60 52.45 -10.36
N PHE A 160 10.84 52.37 -11.44
CA PHE A 160 9.68 51.48 -11.51
C PHE A 160 10.10 50.01 -11.37
N ALA A 161 11.12 49.57 -12.11
CA ALA A 161 11.63 48.20 -12.03
C ALA A 161 12.13 47.86 -10.61
N THR A 162 12.80 48.81 -9.94
CA THR A 162 13.25 48.65 -8.55
C THR A 162 12.08 48.43 -7.59
N ARG A 163 10.96 49.16 -7.76
CA ARG A 163 9.75 48.92 -6.96
C ARG A 163 9.13 47.56 -7.26
N CYS A 164 9.09 47.14 -8.53
CA CYS A 164 8.59 45.81 -8.91
C CYS A 164 9.37 44.68 -8.23
N MET A 165 10.68 44.83 -8.01
CA MET A 165 11.49 43.83 -7.29
C MET A 165 11.09 43.67 -5.82
N SER A 166 10.41 44.65 -5.23
CA SER A 166 9.94 44.60 -3.84
C SER A 166 8.57 43.90 -3.70
N VAL A 167 7.88 43.63 -4.82
CA VAL A 167 6.58 42.96 -4.83
C VAL A 167 6.78 41.46 -4.56
N LYS A 168 6.12 40.95 -3.53
CA LYS A 168 6.17 39.52 -3.15
C LYS A 168 5.07 38.74 -3.87
N THR A 169 5.42 37.62 -4.49
CA THR A 169 4.44 36.65 -5.03
C THR A 169 4.56 35.31 -4.29
N VAL A 170 3.50 34.51 -4.30
CA VAL A 170 3.48 33.17 -3.70
C VAL A 170 3.12 32.15 -4.78
N PRO A 171 4.09 31.66 -5.57
CA PRO A 171 3.80 30.77 -6.68
C PRO A 171 3.11 29.48 -6.26
N VAL A 172 1.97 29.15 -6.88
CA VAL A 172 1.21 27.91 -6.61
C VAL A 172 1.20 27.02 -7.86
N GLN A 173 1.47 25.73 -7.68
CA GLN A 173 1.27 24.75 -8.75
C GLN A 173 -0.19 24.30 -8.77
N HIS A 174 -0.88 24.51 -9.88
CA HIS A 174 -2.25 24.05 -10.05
C HIS A 174 -2.27 22.61 -10.56
N ALA A 175 -2.56 21.70 -9.63
CA ALA A 175 -2.71 20.28 -9.90
C ALA A 175 -4.11 19.81 -9.49
N GLU A 176 -4.79 19.16 -10.41
CA GLU A 176 -6.09 18.52 -10.20
C GLU A 176 -5.88 17.01 -10.26
N VAL A 177 -6.45 16.30 -9.28
CA VAL A 177 -6.41 14.84 -9.21
C VAL A 177 -7.80 14.31 -9.51
N ASP A 178 -7.90 13.35 -10.43
CA ASP A 178 -9.15 12.60 -10.60
C ASP A 178 -9.27 11.57 -9.48
N TYR A 179 -9.95 11.97 -8.41
CA TYR A 179 -10.17 11.09 -7.25
C TYR A 179 -11.06 9.90 -7.59
N ALA A 180 -11.95 9.98 -8.59
CA ALA A 180 -12.79 8.86 -8.97
C ALA A 180 -11.95 7.76 -9.64
N GLU A 181 -11.08 8.15 -10.58
CA GLU A 181 -10.11 7.23 -11.19
C GLU A 181 -9.16 6.66 -10.14
N MET A 182 -8.63 7.49 -9.24
CA MET A 182 -7.73 7.06 -8.18
C MET A 182 -8.39 6.04 -7.23
N CYS A 183 -9.63 6.29 -6.81
CA CYS A 183 -10.39 5.37 -5.97
C CYS A 183 -10.68 4.05 -6.70
N ALA A 184 -11.06 4.09 -7.98
CA ALA A 184 -11.30 2.89 -8.77
C ALA A 184 -10.02 2.05 -8.95
N ALA A 185 -8.88 2.69 -9.22
CA ALA A 185 -7.59 2.03 -9.34
C ALA A 185 -7.13 1.38 -8.02
N LEU A 186 -7.34 2.09 -6.89
CA LEU A 186 -7.06 1.55 -5.56
C LEU A 186 -7.97 0.36 -5.22
N GLN A 187 -9.27 0.45 -5.49
CA GLN A 187 -10.21 -0.63 -5.22
C GLN A 187 -9.90 -1.88 -6.06
N ALA A 188 -9.54 -1.70 -7.34
CA ALA A 188 -9.12 -2.81 -8.19
C ALA A 188 -7.88 -3.51 -7.63
N LYS A 189 -6.92 -2.76 -7.06
CA LYS A 189 -5.74 -3.33 -6.40
C LYS A 189 -6.06 -4.07 -5.11
N VAL A 190 -7.01 -3.58 -4.31
CA VAL A 190 -7.49 -4.28 -3.12
C VAL A 190 -8.12 -5.61 -3.51
N ASN A 191 -9.03 -5.61 -4.48
CA ASN A 191 -9.71 -6.82 -4.95
C ASN A 191 -8.72 -7.85 -5.53
N GLU A 192 -7.70 -7.40 -6.29
CA GLU A 192 -6.64 -8.27 -6.80
C GLU A 192 -5.86 -8.94 -5.65
N MET A 193 -5.50 -8.17 -4.62
CA MET A 193 -4.76 -8.67 -3.46
C MET A 193 -5.60 -9.65 -2.62
N GLU A 194 -6.88 -9.35 -2.42
CA GLU A 194 -7.83 -10.24 -1.75
C GLU A 194 -8.03 -11.54 -2.54
N GLY A 195 -8.11 -11.47 -3.87
CA GLY A 195 -8.21 -12.65 -4.74
C GLY A 195 -7.01 -13.59 -4.61
N VAL A 196 -5.80 -13.03 -4.68
CA VAL A 196 -4.55 -13.81 -4.49
C VAL A 196 -4.48 -14.44 -3.10
N THR A 197 -4.88 -13.69 -2.06
CA THR A 197 -4.89 -14.19 -0.68
C THR A 197 -5.89 -15.33 -0.52
N THR A 198 -7.09 -15.18 -1.07
CA THR A 198 -8.14 -16.20 -1.04
C THR A 198 -7.70 -17.46 -1.78
N GLN A 199 -7.10 -17.32 -2.96
CA GLN A 199 -6.58 -18.47 -3.73
C GLN A 199 -5.49 -19.23 -2.96
N ARG A 200 -4.61 -18.51 -2.26
CA ARG A 200 -3.57 -19.13 -1.42
C ARG A 200 -4.18 -19.90 -0.24
N LEU A 201 -5.22 -19.36 0.39
CA LEU A 201 -5.93 -20.03 1.48
C LEU A 201 -6.63 -21.30 1.00
N LEU A 202 -7.28 -21.27 -0.17
CA LEU A 202 -7.92 -22.45 -0.76
C LEU A 202 -6.91 -23.56 -1.06
N GLN A 203 -5.78 -23.23 -1.69
CA GLN A 203 -4.70 -24.22 -1.94
C GLN A 203 -4.15 -24.81 -0.64
N GLN A 204 -4.05 -23.99 0.42
CA GLN A 204 -3.62 -24.47 1.72
C GLN A 204 -4.66 -25.41 2.34
N GLN A 205 -5.95 -25.11 2.21
CA GLN A 205 -7.04 -25.98 2.66
C GLN A 205 -7.03 -27.32 1.92
N GLU A 206 -6.91 -27.32 0.59
CA GLU A 206 -6.81 -28.56 -0.21
C GLU A 206 -5.63 -29.43 0.25
N GLY A 207 -4.46 -28.83 0.49
CA GLY A 207 -3.31 -29.56 1.03
C GLY A 207 -3.54 -30.15 2.43
N TYR A 208 -4.25 -29.44 3.30
CA TYR A 208 -4.63 -29.98 4.61
C TYR A 208 -5.65 -31.11 4.50
N GLU A 209 -6.63 -31.01 3.59
CA GLU A 209 -7.62 -32.05 3.35
C GLU A 209 -6.98 -33.35 2.85
N GLU A 210 -6.01 -33.25 1.93
CA GLU A 210 -5.24 -34.41 1.47
C GLU A 210 -4.46 -35.05 2.63
N THR A 211 -3.82 -34.24 3.47
CA THR A 211 -3.07 -34.73 4.64
C THR A 211 -3.99 -35.43 5.64
N ILE A 212 -5.18 -34.87 5.92
CA ILE A 212 -6.18 -35.48 6.80
C ILE A 212 -6.68 -36.81 6.20
N ARG A 213 -6.89 -36.87 4.89
CA ARG A 213 -7.32 -38.09 4.20
C ARG A 213 -6.28 -39.19 4.30
N GLU A 214 -5.01 -38.85 4.10
CA GLU A 214 -3.89 -39.79 4.21
C GLU A 214 -3.76 -40.34 5.64
N LEU A 215 -3.82 -39.48 6.66
CA LEU A 215 -3.79 -39.91 8.06
C LEU A 215 -4.96 -40.82 8.42
N ARG A 216 -6.16 -40.57 7.89
CA ARG A 216 -7.33 -41.45 8.09
C ARG A 216 -7.12 -42.83 7.48
N ASN A 217 -6.59 -42.91 6.26
CA ASN A 217 -6.29 -44.18 5.59
C ASN A 217 -5.24 -44.98 6.37
N GLN A 218 -4.18 -44.32 6.87
CA GLN A 218 -3.16 -44.95 7.70
C GLN A 218 -3.75 -45.52 9.00
N LEU A 219 -4.60 -44.73 9.68
CA LEU A 219 -5.27 -45.17 10.90
C LEU A 219 -6.19 -46.38 10.65
N GLU A 220 -6.91 -46.40 9.53
CA GLU A 220 -7.78 -47.51 9.15
C GLU A 220 -6.98 -48.80 8.85
N LEU A 221 -5.84 -48.65 8.17
CA LEU A 221 -4.93 -49.76 7.91
C LEU A 221 -4.34 -50.33 9.21
N GLU A 222 -3.88 -49.48 10.13
CA GLU A 222 -3.39 -49.91 11.44
C GLU A 222 -4.48 -50.63 12.25
N ARG A 223 -5.72 -50.11 12.25
CA ARG A 223 -6.86 -50.77 12.91
C ARG A 223 -7.14 -52.15 12.33
N SER A 224 -7.10 -52.29 11.00
CA SER A 224 -7.30 -53.59 10.33
C SER A 224 -6.20 -54.58 10.69
N ASN A 225 -4.94 -54.15 10.67
CA ASN A 225 -3.80 -54.97 11.05
C ASN A 225 -3.88 -55.43 12.52
N ALA A 226 -4.24 -54.52 13.43
CA ALA A 226 -4.44 -54.85 14.84
C ALA A 226 -5.57 -55.88 15.02
N ALA A 227 -6.70 -55.71 14.33
CA ALA A 227 -7.82 -56.65 14.38
C ALA A 227 -7.43 -58.05 13.85
N GLN A 228 -6.70 -58.12 12.72
CA GLN A 228 -6.18 -59.37 12.18
C GLN A 228 -5.23 -60.05 13.17
N HIS A 229 -4.33 -59.29 13.79
CA HIS A 229 -3.42 -59.81 14.81
C HIS A 229 -4.18 -60.38 16.02
N GLN A 230 -5.24 -59.70 16.46
CA GLN A 230 -6.10 -60.19 17.55
C GLN A 230 -6.79 -61.51 17.20
N ILE A 231 -7.33 -61.62 15.98
CA ILE A 231 -7.97 -62.84 15.47
C ILE A 231 -6.96 -63.98 15.41
N ALA A 232 -5.75 -63.72 14.90
CA ALA A 232 -4.68 -64.71 14.82
C ALA A 232 -4.29 -65.25 16.20
N ILE A 233 -4.15 -64.37 17.20
CA ILE A 233 -3.91 -64.77 18.60
C ILE A 233 -5.05 -65.66 19.12
N ALA A 234 -6.31 -65.28 18.89
CA ALA A 234 -7.47 -66.03 19.34
C ALA A 234 -7.61 -67.41 18.64
N GLN A 235 -7.22 -67.51 17.37
CA GLN A 235 -7.20 -68.78 16.64
C GLN A 235 -6.09 -69.69 17.15
N HIS A 236 -4.88 -69.15 17.35
CA HIS A 236 -3.76 -69.91 17.87
C HIS A 236 -4.05 -70.47 19.27
N SER A 237 -4.67 -69.69 20.15
CA SER A 237 -5.09 -70.17 21.48
C SER A 237 -6.17 -71.25 21.40
N ARG A 238 -7.14 -71.11 20.49
CA ARG A 238 -8.19 -72.11 20.22
C ARG A 238 -7.60 -73.42 19.69
N ASP A 239 -6.64 -73.37 18.76
CA ASP A 239 -6.04 -74.57 18.18
C ASP A 239 -5.08 -75.25 19.16
N ALA A 240 -4.34 -74.48 19.98
CA ALA A 240 -3.58 -75.02 21.10
C ALA A 240 -4.48 -75.75 22.11
N ALA A 241 -5.65 -75.20 22.44
CA ALA A 241 -6.62 -75.83 23.32
C ALA A 241 -7.20 -77.14 22.71
N LYS A 242 -7.52 -77.15 21.41
CA LYS A 242 -7.96 -78.39 20.72
C LYS A 242 -6.86 -79.45 20.71
N ALA A 243 -5.61 -79.05 20.46
CA ALA A 243 -4.47 -79.96 20.47
C ALA A 243 -4.29 -80.58 21.85
N ALA A 244 -4.29 -79.76 22.91
CA ALA A 244 -4.24 -80.23 24.30
C ALA A 244 -5.38 -81.22 24.60
N PHE A 245 -6.62 -80.88 24.23
CA PHE A 245 -7.77 -81.76 24.39
C PHE A 245 -7.62 -83.09 23.64
N SER A 246 -7.12 -83.07 22.40
CA SER A 246 -6.89 -84.29 21.62
C SER A 246 -5.80 -85.17 22.22
N THR A 247 -4.74 -84.59 22.79
CA THR A 247 -3.69 -85.34 23.47
C THR A 247 -4.21 -86.00 24.74
N GLU A 248 -5.06 -85.30 25.49
CA GLU A 248 -5.71 -85.84 26.68
C GLU A 248 -6.65 -87.00 26.32
N LEU A 249 -7.49 -86.84 25.30
CA LEU A 249 -8.34 -87.91 24.74
C LEU A 249 -7.54 -89.14 24.32
N ARG A 250 -6.40 -88.94 23.63
CA ARG A 250 -5.53 -90.03 23.19
C ARG A 250 -4.92 -90.77 24.38
N THR A 251 -4.50 -90.05 25.41
CA THR A 251 -3.96 -90.66 26.63
C THR A 251 -5.02 -91.47 27.38
N LEU A 252 -6.26 -90.99 27.45
CA LEU A 252 -7.39 -91.71 28.06
C LEU A 252 -7.73 -92.97 27.28
N LEU A 253 -7.78 -92.90 25.95
CA LEU A 253 -8.01 -94.08 25.11
C LEU A 253 -6.90 -95.13 25.27
N GLU A 254 -5.64 -94.70 25.36
CA GLU A 254 -4.52 -95.60 25.61
C GLU A 254 -4.61 -96.25 27.01
N GLN A 255 -5.07 -95.51 28.03
CA GLN A 255 -5.35 -96.08 29.35
C GLN A 255 -6.46 -97.12 29.31
N VAL A 256 -7.55 -96.87 28.58
CA VAL A 256 -8.67 -97.82 28.40
C VAL A 256 -8.22 -99.07 27.64
N GLU A 257 -7.38 -98.94 26.61
CA GLU A 257 -6.80 -100.10 25.91
C GLU A 257 -5.88 -100.94 26.80
N LYS A 258 -5.06 -100.31 27.65
CA LYS A 258 -4.21 -101.01 28.63
C LYS A 258 -5.04 -101.80 29.64
N VAL A 259 -6.15 -101.23 30.11
CA VAL A 259 -7.13 -101.94 30.96
C VAL A 259 -7.76 -103.13 30.22
N ARG A 260 -8.11 -102.97 28.93
CA ARG A 260 -8.70 -104.03 28.10
C ARG A 260 -7.75 -105.21 27.84
N LYS A 261 -6.44 -104.97 27.79
CA LYS A 261 -5.40 -106.00 27.56
C LYS A 261 -4.92 -106.69 28.85
N GLY A 262 -5.47 -106.35 30.02
CA GLY A 262 -5.21 -107.07 31.28
C GLY A 262 -3.92 -106.67 32.01
N GLU A 263 -3.25 -105.58 31.64
CA GLU A 263 -2.11 -105.05 32.38
C GLU A 263 -2.56 -104.12 33.53
N ARG A 264 -1.99 -104.30 34.74
CA ARG A 264 -2.29 -103.44 35.90
C ARG A 264 -1.84 -102.00 35.64
N VAL A 265 -2.79 -101.10 35.44
CA VAL A 265 -2.56 -99.64 35.43
C VAL A 265 -2.38 -99.15 36.88
N LYS A 266 -1.19 -98.64 37.21
CA LYS A 266 -0.96 -97.88 38.45
C LYS A 266 -1.52 -96.47 38.30
N VAL A 267 -2.59 -96.15 39.04
CA VAL A 267 -3.07 -94.77 39.18
C VAL A 267 -2.16 -94.04 40.16
N SER A 268 -1.33 -93.12 39.66
CA SER A 268 -0.58 -92.18 40.50
C SER A 268 -1.34 -90.86 40.55
N ALA A 269 -1.92 -90.56 41.71
CA ALA A 269 -2.46 -89.25 42.02
C ALA A 269 -1.33 -88.20 42.10
N ARG A 270 -1.42 -87.15 41.27
CA ARG A 270 -0.79 -85.83 41.46
C ARG A 270 -1.93 -84.85 41.19
N GLY A 271 -2.42 -84.04 42.11
CA GLY A 271 -1.68 -83.21 43.05
C GLY A 271 -1.92 -81.76 42.62
N ARG A 272 -2.93 -81.12 43.24
CA ARG A 272 -3.32 -79.72 43.02
C ARG A 272 -2.09 -78.79 43.10
N GLY A 273 -1.95 -77.93 42.10
CA GLY A 273 -1.01 -76.80 42.09
C GLY A 273 -1.73 -75.55 41.62
N ASN A 274 -2.17 -74.76 42.60
CA ASN A 274 -2.70 -73.41 42.48
C ASN A 274 -1.66 -72.51 41.78
N ASN A 275 -2.06 -71.68 40.82
CA ASN A 275 -1.35 -70.41 40.57
C ASN A 275 -2.30 -69.39 39.95
N ASN A 276 -2.60 -68.43 40.82
CA ASN A 276 -3.27 -67.17 40.61
C ASN A 276 -2.28 -66.20 39.97
N SER A 277 -2.64 -65.51 38.90
CA SER A 277 -1.99 -64.25 38.52
C SER A 277 -2.97 -63.35 37.76
N ASN A 278 -3.54 -62.43 38.54
CA ASN A 278 -4.04 -61.10 38.21
C ASN A 278 -4.54 -60.83 36.79
N VAL A 279 -5.87 -60.67 36.74
CA VAL A 279 -6.54 -59.64 35.95
C VAL A 279 -6.17 -58.29 36.58
N ASP A 280 -5.39 -57.48 35.87
CA ASP A 280 -5.30 -56.04 36.16
C ASP A 280 -6.02 -55.27 35.06
N ASP A 281 -7.06 -54.60 35.53
CA ASP A 281 -7.83 -53.53 34.94
C ASP A 281 -6.98 -52.25 34.88
N SER A 282 -7.00 -51.56 33.74
CA SER A 282 -6.85 -50.09 33.67
C SER A 282 -6.96 -49.64 32.22
N THR A 283 -8.20 -49.39 31.82
CA THR A 283 -8.54 -48.27 30.94
C THR A 283 -7.91 -46.99 31.50
N SER A 284 -6.98 -46.39 30.76
CA SER A 284 -6.69 -44.96 30.88
C SER A 284 -6.82 -44.33 29.49
N GLU A 285 -7.95 -43.65 29.34
CA GLU A 285 -8.18 -42.63 28.34
C GLU A 285 -7.08 -41.57 28.46
N ASN A 286 -6.31 -41.36 27.40
CA ASN A 286 -5.56 -40.13 27.21
C ASN A 286 -6.38 -39.26 26.25
N GLU A 287 -7.40 -38.61 26.79
CA GLU A 287 -7.93 -37.36 26.22
C GLU A 287 -6.92 -36.24 26.48
N PRO A 288 -6.49 -35.48 25.46
CA PRO A 288 -5.92 -34.16 25.70
C PRO A 288 -7.06 -33.21 26.08
N GLN A 289 -7.09 -32.84 27.37
CA GLN A 289 -7.98 -31.80 27.88
C GLN A 289 -7.79 -30.51 27.09
N GLN A 290 -8.91 -30.00 26.58
CA GLN A 290 -9.06 -28.63 26.11
C GLN A 290 -8.81 -27.67 27.28
N GLY A 291 -7.65 -27.02 27.28
CA GLY A 291 -7.40 -25.79 28.03
C GLY A 291 -7.76 -24.59 27.17
N LEU A 292 -9.05 -24.23 27.16
CA LEU A 292 -9.51 -22.90 26.78
C LEU A 292 -9.09 -21.92 27.89
N GLU A 293 -7.93 -21.29 27.74
CA GLU A 293 -7.64 -20.06 28.50
C GLU A 293 -8.35 -18.89 27.84
N CYS A 294 -9.44 -18.46 28.49
CA CYS A 294 -10.03 -17.16 28.34
C CYS A 294 -9.02 -16.08 28.79
N TRP A 295 -8.43 -15.35 27.84
CA TRP A 295 -7.88 -14.03 28.10
C TRP A 295 -9.01 -13.00 28.00
N PHE A 296 -9.68 -12.73 29.12
CA PHE A 296 -10.34 -11.46 29.34
C PHE A 296 -9.35 -10.56 30.09
N ASN A 297 -8.74 -9.62 29.40
CA ASN A 297 -8.16 -8.43 30.04
C ASN A 297 -9.07 -7.23 29.72
N LYS A 298 -9.40 -6.51 30.79
CA LYS A 298 -9.99 -5.16 30.78
C LYS A 298 -9.04 -4.16 30.14
#